data_AF-A0AAV8WD81-F1
#
_entry.id   AF-A0AAV8WD81-F1
#
_cell.length_a   1.000
_cell.length_b   1.000
_cell.length_c   1.000
_cell.angle_alpha   90.00
_cell.angle_beta   90.00
_cell.angle_gamma   90.00
#
_symmetry.space_group_name_H-M   'P 1'
#
loop_
_entity.id
_entity.type
_entity.pdbx_description
1 polymer ?
#
loop_
_entity_poly.entity_id
_entity_poly.type
_entity_poly.pdbx_seq_one_letter_code
_entity_poly.pdbx_strand_id
1 'polypeptide(L)'
;MSASLVRKGLEIVESAHDTGYKRNKRKKEVFQLVPENQKVIAKNRQKGGKVETVNLLSHKNKVNVTDIRKKIKTKDQILKDNLKKLKLIKKASRISLDKDIIHQIIERAVTRRPVTKKKQQEKDKKTVFTEEDFKKFEEEYFDE
;
A
#
# COMPACT_ATOMS: atom_id res chain seq x y z
N MET A 1 54.98 21.39 2.90
CA MET A 1 55.18 20.21 3.78
C MET A 1 54.81 18.96 3.00
N SER A 2 55.65 17.93 2.98
CA SER A 2 55.38 16.71 2.22
C SER A 2 54.37 15.81 2.95
N ALA A 3 53.46 15.19 2.20
CA ALA A 3 52.46 14.28 2.74
C ALA A 3 53.08 13.06 3.46
N SER A 4 54.29 12.67 3.05
CA SER A 4 55.06 11.60 3.69
C SER A 4 55.50 11.96 5.11
N LEU A 5 55.84 13.23 5.36
CA LEU A 5 56.22 13.71 6.69
C LEU A 5 55.01 13.75 7.63
N VAL A 6 53.84 14.16 7.13
CA VAL A 6 52.59 14.16 7.90
C VAL A 6 52.19 12.73 8.30
N ARG A 7 52.28 11.77 7.37
CA ARG A 7 52.00 10.36 7.68
C ARG A 7 52.94 9.79 8.74
N LYS A 8 54.25 10.02 8.61
CA LYS A 8 55.23 9.56 9.60
C LYS A 8 55.02 10.23 10.97
N GLY A 9 54.65 11.51 10.98
CA GLY A 9 54.32 12.21 12.22
C GLY A 9 53.12 11.60 12.95
N LEU A 10 52.06 11.24 12.20
CA LEU A 10 50.88 10.58 12.78
C LEU A 10 51.18 9.17 13.27
N GLU A 11 52.02 8.40 12.57
CA GLU A 11 52.41 7.05 12.97
C GLU A 11 53.18 7.03 14.31
N ILE A 12 54.04 8.03 14.54
CA ILE A 12 54.75 8.20 15.82
C ILE A 12 53.77 8.54 16.96
N VAL A 13 52.75 9.35 16.69
CA VAL A 13 51.72 9.71 17.68
C VAL A 13 50.81 8.52 17.98
N GLU A 14 50.41 7.76 16.97
CA GLU A 14 49.57 6.56 17.14
C GLU A 14 50.29 5.47 17.95
N SER A 15 51.58 5.22 17.67
CA SER A 15 52.38 4.24 18.42
C SER A 15 52.60 4.63 19.90
N ALA A 16 52.66 5.92 20.22
CA ALA A 16 52.73 6.39 21.60
C ALA A 16 51.40 6.24 22.38
N HIS A 17 50.26 6.18 21.67
CA HIS A 17 48.92 6.07 22.26
C HIS A 17 48.32 4.66 22.21
N ASP A 18 49.03 3.70 21.63
CA ASP A 18 48.60 2.29 21.51
C ASP A 18 48.74 1.55 22.87
N THR A 19 47.96 1.98 23.84
CA THR A 19 47.61 1.14 25.00
C THR A 19 46.87 -0.08 24.46
N GLY A 20 47.47 -1.27 24.59
CA GLY A 20 47.11 -2.53 23.93
C GLY A 20 45.70 -3.10 24.17
N TYR A 21 44.66 -2.31 23.98
CA TYR A 21 43.27 -2.75 23.91
C TYR A 21 43.00 -3.35 22.54
N LYS A 22 43.33 -4.63 22.39
CA LYS A 22 42.76 -5.47 21.32
C LYS A 22 41.23 -5.44 21.45
N ARG A 23 40.57 -4.56 20.70
CA ARG A 23 39.11 -4.50 20.59
C ARG A 23 38.60 -5.68 19.77
N ASN A 24 38.63 -6.87 20.35
CA ASN A 24 37.85 -8.03 19.87
C ASN A 24 36.38 -7.88 20.30
N LYS A 25 35.73 -6.79 19.90
CA LYS A 25 34.26 -6.70 19.97
C LYS A 25 33.69 -7.23 18.66
N ARG A 26 33.56 -8.56 18.55
CA ARG A 26 32.52 -9.11 17.67
C ARG A 26 31.21 -8.56 18.21
N LYS A 27 30.63 -7.57 17.53
CA LYS A 27 29.33 -7.00 17.90
C LYS A 27 28.34 -8.16 17.92
N LYS A 28 27.98 -8.64 19.12
CA LYS A 28 26.87 -9.59 19.25
C LYS A 28 25.64 -8.84 18.75
N GLU A 29 25.07 -9.33 17.67
CA GLU A 29 23.79 -8.84 17.14
C GLU A 29 22.79 -8.77 18.30
N VAL A 30 22.04 -7.67 18.43
CA VAL A 30 21.15 -7.39 19.58
C VAL A 30 20.22 -8.58 19.91
N PHE A 31 19.79 -9.32 18.89
CA PHE A 31 18.93 -10.51 19.02
C PHE A 31 19.60 -11.77 19.57
N GLN A 32 20.94 -11.82 19.64
CA GLN A 32 21.68 -12.89 20.33
C GLN A 32 21.71 -12.69 21.84
N LEU A 33 21.38 -11.47 22.32
CA LEU A 33 21.29 -11.15 23.75
C LEU A 33 19.91 -11.51 24.33
N VAL A 34 18.92 -11.75 23.47
CA VAL A 34 17.56 -12.12 23.90
C VAL A 34 17.55 -13.57 24.40
N PRO A 35 17.04 -13.83 25.63
CA PRO A 35 16.86 -15.18 26.17
C PRO A 35 16.03 -16.08 25.25
N GLU A 36 16.31 -17.37 25.22
CA GLU A 36 15.73 -18.31 24.25
C GLU A 36 14.21 -18.48 24.38
N ASN A 37 13.69 -18.37 25.60
CA ASN A 37 12.28 -18.34 25.96
C ASN A 37 11.52 -17.08 25.49
N GLN A 38 12.23 -16.00 25.13
CA GLN A 38 11.64 -14.77 24.60
C GLN A 38 11.78 -14.66 23.07
N LYS A 39 12.44 -15.63 22.42
CA LYS A 39 12.62 -15.62 20.96
C LYS A 39 11.32 -16.04 20.29
N VAL A 40 10.89 -15.25 19.31
CA VAL A 40 9.74 -15.60 18.46
C VAL A 40 10.20 -16.65 17.44
N ILE A 41 9.84 -17.92 17.69
CA ILE A 41 10.27 -19.07 16.88
C ILE A 41 9.09 -19.60 16.07
N ALA A 42 9.29 -19.79 14.77
CA ALA A 42 8.37 -20.52 13.91
C ALA A 42 8.95 -21.90 13.55
N LYS A 43 8.11 -22.93 13.54
CA LYS A 43 8.47 -24.28 13.07
C LYS A 43 8.11 -24.38 11.59
N ASN A 44 9.10 -24.47 10.72
CA ASN A 44 8.88 -24.70 9.30
C ASN A 44 9.08 -26.18 8.97
N ARG A 45 8.08 -26.79 8.33
CA ARG A 45 8.17 -28.19 7.87
C ARG A 45 8.59 -28.18 6.41
N GLN A 46 9.81 -28.60 6.12
CA GLN A 46 10.24 -28.78 4.74
C GLN A 46 9.64 -30.07 4.15
N LYS A 47 9.44 -30.11 2.83
CA LYS A 47 9.05 -31.32 2.09
C LYS A 47 10.16 -32.36 2.27
N GLY A 48 9.93 -33.33 3.15
CA GLY A 48 10.93 -34.29 3.62
C GLY A 48 10.88 -34.60 5.12
N GLY A 49 9.95 -33.99 5.87
CA GLY A 49 9.67 -34.36 7.27
C GLY A 49 10.60 -33.73 8.31
N LYS A 50 11.67 -33.05 7.89
CA LYS A 50 12.54 -32.29 8.80
C LYS A 50 11.83 -31.01 9.26
N VAL A 51 11.78 -30.84 10.58
CA VAL A 51 11.22 -29.66 11.25
C VAL A 51 12.37 -28.75 11.63
N GLU A 52 12.46 -27.58 10.99
CA GLU A 52 13.46 -26.58 11.32
C GLU A 52 12.81 -25.45 12.15
N THR A 53 13.42 -25.12 13.28
CA THR A 53 13.02 -23.97 14.11
C THR A 53 13.75 -22.74 13.61
N VAL A 54 13.00 -21.78 13.05
CA VAL A 54 13.54 -20.51 12.57
C VAL A 54 13.11 -19.37 13.49
N ASN A 55 14.07 -18.55 13.91
CA ASN A 55 13.76 -17.32 14.63
C ASN A 55 13.28 -16.26 13.63
N LEU A 56 12.04 -15.82 13.76
CA LEU A 56 11.38 -14.90 12.82
C LEU A 56 12.02 -13.51 12.81
N LEU A 57 12.61 -13.08 13.93
CA LEU A 57 13.24 -11.78 14.09
C LEU A 57 14.73 -11.79 13.73
N SER A 58 15.26 -12.93 13.28
CA SER A 58 16.64 -13.04 12.86
C SER A 58 16.85 -12.30 11.52
N HIS A 59 17.63 -11.23 11.55
CA HIS A 59 18.07 -10.49 10.34
C HIS A 59 19.01 -11.31 9.42
N LYS A 60 19.26 -12.59 9.71
CA LYS A 60 20.12 -13.47 8.89
C LYS A 60 19.50 -13.94 7.58
N ASN A 61 18.28 -13.53 7.24
CA ASN A 61 17.71 -13.82 5.93
C ASN A 61 18.32 -12.88 4.88
N LYS A 62 19.60 -13.07 4.56
CA LYS A 62 20.24 -12.49 3.39
C LYS A 62 19.61 -13.14 2.16
N VAL A 63 18.53 -12.55 1.66
CA VAL A 63 17.86 -13.05 0.45
C VAL A 63 18.74 -12.68 -0.74
N ASN A 64 19.16 -13.67 -1.51
CA ASN A 64 19.94 -13.41 -2.72
C ASN A 64 19.03 -12.77 -3.78
N VAL A 65 19.56 -11.88 -4.61
CA VAL A 65 18.84 -11.25 -5.73
C VAL A 65 18.28 -12.32 -6.67
N THR A 66 18.98 -13.45 -6.83
CA THR A 66 18.50 -14.60 -7.62
C THR A 66 17.26 -15.26 -7.00
N ASP A 67 17.19 -15.37 -5.68
CA ASP A 67 16.03 -15.93 -4.97
C ASP A 67 14.83 -14.99 -5.05
N ILE A 68 15.05 -13.68 -5.01
CA ILE A 68 14.01 -12.67 -5.22
C ILE A 68 13.49 -12.77 -6.66
N ARG A 69 14.37 -12.82 -7.66
CA ARG A 69 13.98 -12.96 -9.07
C ARG A 69 13.14 -14.20 -9.33
N LYS A 70 13.43 -15.33 -8.68
CA LYS A 70 12.61 -16.56 -8.76
C LYS A 70 11.23 -16.42 -8.12
N LYS A 71 11.07 -15.52 -7.14
CA LYS A 71 9.79 -15.27 -6.43
C LYS A 71 8.94 -14.20 -7.12
N ILE A 72 9.54 -13.36 -7.97
CA ILE A 72 8.81 -12.38 -8.76
C ILE A 72 7.97 -13.12 -9.79
N LYS A 73 6.66 -13.12 -9.57
CA LYS A 73 5.68 -13.68 -10.51
C LYS A 73 5.60 -12.82 -11.75
N THR A 74 5.38 -13.45 -12.90
CA THR A 74 5.07 -12.70 -14.13
C THR A 74 3.72 -12.00 -14.02
N LYS A 75 3.51 -10.93 -14.80
CA LYS A 75 2.24 -10.19 -14.82
C LYS A 75 1.05 -11.12 -15.08
N ASP A 76 1.22 -12.09 -15.98
CA ASP A 76 0.16 -13.06 -16.31
C ASP A 76 -0.17 -14.00 -15.16
N GLN A 77 0.83 -14.43 -14.39
CA GLN A 77 0.61 -15.26 -13.20
C GLN A 77 -0.15 -14.47 -12.13
N ILE A 78 0.22 -13.20 -11.92
CA ILE A 78 -0.47 -12.30 -10.98
C ILE A 78 -1.92 -12.11 -11.41
N LEU A 79 -2.17 -11.88 -12.70
CA LEU A 79 -3.51 -11.72 -13.24
C LEU A 79 -4.35 -12.99 -13.05
N LYS A 80 -3.80 -14.17 -13.36
CA LYS A 80 -4.47 -15.47 -13.14
C LYS A 80 -4.81 -15.69 -11.67
N ASP A 81 -3.87 -15.41 -10.77
CA ASP A 81 -4.09 -15.53 -9.32
C ASP A 81 -5.19 -14.58 -8.84
N ASN A 82 -5.19 -13.33 -9.31
CA ASN A 82 -6.19 -12.33 -8.94
C ASN A 82 -7.58 -12.72 -9.47
N LEU A 83 -7.70 -13.19 -10.71
CA LEU A 83 -8.96 -13.69 -11.26
C LEU A 83 -9.50 -14.88 -10.46
N LYS A 84 -8.63 -15.80 -10.02
CA LYS A 84 -9.03 -16.92 -9.16
C LYS A 84 -9.58 -16.43 -7.82
N LYS A 85 -8.92 -15.47 -7.18
CA LYS A 85 -9.39 -14.85 -5.93
C LYS A 85 -10.73 -14.14 -6.12
N LEU A 86 -10.89 -13.35 -7.17
CA LEU A 86 -12.14 -12.66 -7.48
C LEU A 86 -13.29 -13.64 -7.72
N LYS A 87 -13.03 -14.77 -8.40
CA LYS A 87 -14.02 -15.84 -8.58
C LYS A 87 -14.43 -16.46 -7.24
N LEU A 88 -13.50 -16.70 -6.31
CA LEU A 88 -13.81 -17.19 -4.97
C LEU A 88 -14.65 -16.20 -4.18
N ILE A 89 -14.31 -14.91 -4.24
CA ILE A 89 -15.09 -13.85 -3.61
C ILE A 89 -16.51 -13.82 -4.18
N LYS A 90 -16.66 -13.88 -5.51
CA LYS A 90 -17.97 -13.92 -6.18
C LYS A 90 -18.82 -15.12 -5.74
N LYS A 91 -18.20 -16.29 -5.54
CA LYS A 91 -18.90 -17.49 -5.05
C LYS A 91 -19.32 -17.35 -3.59
N ALA A 92 -18.50 -16.72 -2.76
CA ALA A 92 -18.79 -16.51 -1.34
C ALA A 92 -19.79 -15.37 -1.11
N SER A 93 -19.82 -14.37 -1.99
CA SER A 93 -20.75 -13.24 -1.89
C SER A 93 -22.17 -13.67 -2.22
N ARG A 94 -23.10 -13.46 -1.28
CA ARG A 94 -24.56 -13.64 -1.49
C ARG A 94 -25.23 -12.42 -2.12
N ILE A 95 -24.48 -11.36 -2.39
CA ILE A 95 -24.99 -10.07 -2.86
C ILE A 95 -25.10 -10.11 -4.38
N SER A 96 -26.32 -10.05 -4.89
CA SER A 96 -26.59 -9.74 -6.30
C SER A 96 -26.69 -8.22 -6.45
N LEU A 97 -25.73 -7.61 -7.13
CA LEU A 97 -25.79 -6.19 -7.48
C LEU A 97 -26.60 -6.01 -8.76
N ASP A 98 -27.41 -4.97 -8.79
CA ASP A 98 -28.12 -4.56 -9.99
C ASP A 98 -27.14 -4.04 -11.06
N LYS A 99 -27.50 -4.19 -12.34
CA LYS A 99 -26.65 -3.82 -13.48
C LYS A 99 -26.29 -2.34 -13.44
N ASP A 100 -27.21 -1.48 -13.02
CA ASP A 100 -27.00 -0.04 -12.92
C ASP A 100 -25.97 0.31 -11.84
N ILE A 101 -26.02 -0.37 -10.69
CA ILE A 101 -25.06 -0.19 -9.60
C ILE A 101 -23.67 -0.67 -10.04
N ILE A 102 -23.60 -1.81 -10.74
CA ILE A 102 -22.33 -2.32 -11.29
C ILE A 102 -21.72 -1.30 -12.25
N HIS A 103 -22.52 -0.72 -13.14
CA HIS A 103 -22.05 0.29 -14.08
C HIS A 103 -21.51 1.53 -13.33
N GLN A 104 -22.23 2.02 -12.32
CA GLN A 104 -21.78 3.17 -11.53
C GLN A 104 -20.45 2.90 -10.80
N ILE A 105 -20.29 1.71 -10.23
CA ILE A 105 -19.05 1.32 -9.54
C ILE A 105 -17.89 1.28 -10.54
N ILE A 106 -18.08 0.69 -11.72
CA ILE A 106 -17.06 0.61 -12.77
C ILE A 106 -16.69 2.01 -13.25
N GLU A 107 -17.68 2.84 -13.57
CA GLU A 107 -17.47 4.20 -14.06
C GLU A 107 -16.69 5.05 -13.05
N ARG A 108 -17.04 4.96 -11.76
CA ARG A 108 -16.29 5.61 -10.68
C ARG A 108 -14.85 5.08 -10.57
N ALA A 109 -14.63 3.78 -10.73
CA ALA A 109 -13.29 3.19 -10.65
C ALA A 109 -12.38 3.68 -11.78
N VAL A 110 -12.93 3.86 -12.99
CA VAL A 110 -12.21 4.36 -14.17
C VAL A 110 -11.96 5.86 -14.08
N THR A 111 -13.01 6.64 -13.81
CA THR A 111 -12.95 8.12 -13.80
C THR A 111 -12.34 8.70 -12.51
N ARG A 112 -12.28 7.88 -11.44
CA ARG A 112 -11.89 8.28 -10.07
C ARG A 112 -12.75 9.42 -9.50
N ARG A 113 -13.94 9.65 -10.06
CA ARG A 113 -14.89 10.69 -9.63
C ARG A 113 -16.23 10.08 -9.25
N PRO A 114 -17.00 10.70 -8.35
CA PRO A 114 -18.38 10.28 -8.10
C PRO A 114 -19.20 10.40 -9.38
N VAL A 115 -20.05 9.41 -9.67
CA VAL A 115 -20.98 9.47 -10.79
C VAL A 115 -22.02 10.54 -10.46
N THR A 116 -22.05 11.62 -11.23
CA THR A 116 -23.05 12.67 -11.06
C THR A 116 -24.40 12.15 -11.54
N LYS A 117 -25.43 12.27 -10.68
CA LYS A 117 -26.80 11.99 -11.12
C LYS A 117 -27.10 12.93 -12.27
N LYS A 118 -27.53 12.40 -13.41
CA LYS A 118 -28.03 13.22 -14.52
C LYS A 118 -29.12 14.12 -13.93
N LYS A 119 -28.95 15.44 -14.04
CA LYS A 119 -30.02 16.37 -13.70
C LYS A 119 -31.20 15.97 -14.57
N GLN A 120 -32.30 15.57 -13.92
CA GLN A 120 -33.56 15.45 -14.65
C GLN A 120 -33.77 16.80 -15.32
N GLN A 121 -34.03 16.78 -16.63
CA GLN A 121 -34.43 18.00 -17.33
C GLN A 121 -35.58 18.58 -16.52
N GLU A 122 -35.40 19.81 -16.01
CA GLU A 122 -36.49 20.54 -15.39
C GLU A 122 -37.56 20.58 -16.47
N LYS A 123 -38.64 19.83 -16.26
CA LYS A 123 -39.84 19.99 -17.09
C LYS A 123 -40.19 21.45 -16.95
N ASP A 124 -40.39 22.13 -18.08
CA ASP A 124 -40.79 23.52 -18.11
C ASP A 124 -41.87 23.73 -17.06
N LYS A 125 -41.53 24.50 -16.03
CA LYS A 125 -42.43 24.80 -14.93
C LYS A 125 -43.56 25.59 -15.57
N LYS A 126 -44.64 24.91 -15.96
CA LYS A 126 -45.89 25.56 -16.36
C LYS A 126 -46.27 26.43 -15.18
N THR A 127 -46.09 27.73 -15.34
CA THR A 127 -46.58 28.71 -14.38
C THR A 127 -48.08 28.53 -14.28
N VAL A 128 -48.61 28.63 -13.06
CA VAL A 128 -50.05 28.55 -12.82
C VAL A 128 -50.76 29.74 -13.51
N PHE A 129 -50.05 30.86 -13.65
CA PHE A 129 -50.51 32.05 -14.36
C PHE A 129 -50.35 31.92 -15.85
N THR A 130 -51.44 32.23 -16.54
CA THR A 130 -51.53 32.34 -18.00
C THR A 130 -51.43 33.82 -18.41
N GLU A 131 -51.12 34.06 -19.68
CA GLU A 131 -51.06 35.43 -20.23
C GLU A 131 -52.38 36.20 -20.05
N GLU A 132 -53.51 35.49 -20.03
CA GLU A 132 -54.83 36.06 -19.76
C GLU A 132 -54.98 36.59 -18.33
N ASP A 133 -54.33 35.95 -17.35
CA ASP A 133 -54.37 36.39 -15.95
C ASP A 133 -53.60 37.69 -15.76
N PHE A 134 -52.46 37.85 -16.44
CA PHE A 134 -51.67 39.08 -16.40
C PHE A 134 -52.45 40.27 -17.00
N LYS A 135 -53.21 40.05 -18.05
CA LYS A 135 -54.03 41.11 -18.67
C LYS A 135 -55.14 41.60 -17.73
N LYS A 136 -55.81 40.68 -17.01
CA LYS A 136 -56.81 41.06 -16.00
C LYS A 136 -56.19 41.83 -14.84
N PHE A 137 -55.00 41.43 -14.40
CA PHE A 137 -54.25 42.16 -13.37
C PHE A 137 -53.87 43.57 -13.81
N GLU A 138 -53.47 43.77 -15.08
CA GLU A 138 -53.18 45.10 -15.60
C GLU A 138 -54.43 45.98 -15.62
N GLU A 139 -55.56 45.47 -16.11
CA GLU A 139 -56.84 46.20 -16.12
C GLU A 139 -57.26 46.62 -14.69
N GLU A 140 -57.20 45.72 -13.72
CA GLU A 140 -57.53 46.01 -12.32
C GLU A 140 -56.56 47.02 -11.66
N TYR A 141 -55.28 47.00 -12.04
CA TYR A 141 -54.28 47.92 -11.49
C TYR A 141 -54.43 49.36 -11.99
N PHE A 142 -54.94 49.56 -13.20
CA PHE A 142 -55.11 50.89 -13.80
C PHE A 142 -56.53 51.46 -13.65
N ASP A 143 -57.49 50.65 -13.21
CA ASP A 143 -58.86 51.08 -12.89
C ASP A 143 -59.01 51.59 -11.43
N GLU A 144 -57.93 51.62 -10.63
CA GLU A 144 -57.77 52.42 -9.39
C GLU A 144 -57.03 53.74 -9.63
#